data_AF-A0A7V9QKT7-F1
#
_entry.id   AF-A0A7V9QKT7-F1
#
_cell.length_a   1.000
_cell.length_b   1.000
_cell.length_c   1.000
_cell.angle_alpha   90.00
_cell.angle_beta   90.00
_cell.angle_gamma   90.00
#
_symmetry.space_group_name_H-M   'P 1'
#
loop_
_entity.id
_entity.type
_entity.pdbx_description
1 polymer ?
#
loop_
_entity_poly.entity_id
_entity_poly.type
_entity_poly.pdbx_seq_one_letter_code
_entity_poly.pdbx_strand_id
1 'polypeptide(L)'
;DSDQCCGSAGIYNLLEPALSAAVLAPKIAHIELTGAKLVATGNPGCLMQIGAGMRRAGLTARTVHPVELLDASYAAAAKARA
;
A
#
# COMPACT_ATOMS: atom_id res chain seq x y z
N ASP A 1 1.78 11.73 -5.29
CA ASP A 1 3.06 11.28 -5.86
C ASP A 1 3.35 9.84 -5.43
N SER A 2 3.55 8.93 -6.39
CA SER A 2 3.79 7.50 -6.14
C SER A 2 5.15 7.23 -5.52
N ASP A 3 6.15 8.04 -5.87
CA ASP A 3 7.56 7.75 -5.64
C ASP A 3 8.04 8.20 -4.25
N GLN A 4 7.18 8.88 -3.49
CA GLN A 4 7.45 9.24 -2.11
C GLN A 4 7.66 7.99 -1.24
N CYS A 5 8.53 8.09 -0.24
CA CYS A 5 8.75 7.01 0.72
C CYS A 5 7.48 6.73 1.55
N CYS A 6 7.30 5.50 2.01
CA CYS A 6 6.22 5.15 2.95
C CYS A 6 6.57 5.44 4.43
N GLY A 7 7.85 5.72 4.72
CA GLY A 7 8.34 5.96 6.09
C GLY A 7 8.66 4.69 6.89
N SER A 8 8.48 3.48 6.35
CA SER A 8 8.81 2.23 7.08
C SER A 8 10.32 2.07 7.32
N ALA A 9 11.10 2.22 6.24
CA ALA A 9 12.57 2.04 6.21
C ALA A 9 13.06 0.84 7.08
N GLY A 10 12.46 -0.34 6.87
CA GLY A 10 12.75 -1.53 7.66
C GLY A 10 12.11 -1.47 9.03
N ILE A 11 12.88 -1.07 10.04
CA ILE A 11 12.42 -0.93 11.44
C ILE A 11 12.30 0.54 11.89
N TYR A 12 12.59 1.50 11.00
CA TYR A 12 12.65 2.91 11.35
C TYR A 12 11.30 3.43 11.88
N ASN A 13 10.18 2.91 11.39
CA ASN A 13 8.86 3.23 11.94
C ASN A 13 8.66 2.83 13.40
N LEU A 14 9.46 1.90 13.94
CA LEU A 14 9.47 1.53 15.36
C LEU A 14 10.43 2.39 16.16
N LEU A 15 11.57 2.79 15.55
CA LEU A 15 12.59 3.60 16.20
C LEU A 15 12.18 5.08 16.27
N GLU A 16 11.60 5.60 15.19
CA GLU A 16 11.26 7.01 14.98
C GLU A 16 9.79 7.15 14.51
N PRO A 17 8.81 6.80 15.36
CA PRO A 17 7.41 6.69 14.97
C PRO A 17 6.81 8.01 14.52
N ALA A 18 7.18 9.13 15.15
CA ALA A 18 6.66 10.45 14.81
C ALA A 18 7.14 10.91 13.42
N LEU A 19 8.43 10.73 13.12
CA LEU A 19 8.97 11.09 11.81
C LEU A 19 8.44 10.16 10.71
N SER A 20 8.37 8.85 11.00
CA SER A 20 7.79 7.88 10.09
C SER A 20 6.33 8.20 9.73
N ALA A 21 5.53 8.63 10.72
CA ALA A 21 4.16 9.07 10.51
C ALA A 21 4.08 10.36 9.66
N ALA A 22 4.97 11.33 9.91
CA ALA A 22 5.03 12.56 9.13
C ALA A 22 5.38 12.30 7.66
N VAL A 23 6.30 11.35 7.38
CA VAL A 23 6.64 10.92 6.01
C VAL A 23 5.46 10.20 5.34
N LEU A 24 4.74 9.36 6.09
CA LEU A 24 3.60 8.60 5.57
C LEU A 24 2.38 9.47 5.26
N ALA A 25 2.11 10.50 6.06
CA ALA A 25 0.91 11.32 5.99
C ALA A 25 0.56 11.86 4.58
N PRO A 26 1.47 12.53 3.84
CA PRO A 26 1.16 13.03 2.51
C PRO A 26 0.81 11.90 1.53
N LYS A 27 1.43 10.72 1.65
CA LYS A 27 1.12 9.56 0.81
C LYS A 27 -0.30 9.06 1.05
N ILE A 28 -0.76 8.99 2.30
CA ILE A 28 -2.14 8.57 2.62
C ILE A 28 -3.17 9.56 2.08
N ALA A 29 -2.93 10.86 2.26
CA ALA A 29 -3.81 11.90 1.70
C ALA A 29 -3.88 11.80 0.17
N HIS A 30 -2.76 11.57 -0.51
CA HIS A 30 -2.76 11.38 -1.95
C HIS A 30 -3.51 10.11 -2.38
N ILE A 31 -3.36 9.00 -1.66
CA ILE A 31 -4.09 7.75 -1.96
C ILE A 31 -5.61 8.01 -1.85
N GLU A 32 -6.06 8.70 -0.81
CA GLU A 32 -7.47 9.06 -0.63
C GLU A 32 -8.02 9.82 -1.84
N LEU A 33 -7.28 10.85 -2.31
CA LEU A 33 -7.67 11.66 -3.47
C LEU A 33 -7.79 10.85 -4.77
N THR A 34 -7.05 9.75 -4.91
CA THR A 34 -7.15 8.91 -6.12
C THR A 34 -8.44 8.10 -6.20
N GLY A 35 -9.11 7.85 -5.07
CA GLY A 35 -10.24 6.92 -5.01
C GLY A 35 -9.88 5.45 -5.28
N ALA A 36 -8.58 5.12 -5.37
CA ALA A 36 -8.09 3.79 -5.68
C ALA A 36 -8.59 2.76 -4.65
N LYS A 37 -8.94 1.57 -5.13
CA LYS A 37 -9.35 0.45 -4.27
C LYS A 37 -8.19 -0.44 -3.85
N LEU A 38 -7.12 -0.42 -4.64
CA LEU A 38 -5.92 -1.21 -4.44
C LEU A 38 -4.68 -0.31 -4.56
N VAL A 39 -3.71 -0.52 -3.67
CA VAL A 39 -2.38 0.11 -3.72
C VAL A 39 -1.34 -1.01 -3.84
N ALA A 40 -0.66 -1.09 -4.98
CA ALA A 40 0.29 -2.17 -5.24
C ALA A 40 1.71 -1.78 -4.83
N THR A 41 2.42 -2.66 -4.12
CA THR A 41 3.86 -2.50 -3.85
C THR A 41 4.52 -3.84 -3.54
N GLY A 42 5.73 -4.06 -4.06
CA GLY A 42 6.50 -5.29 -3.84
C GLY A 42 7.28 -5.32 -2.52
N ASN A 43 7.27 -4.23 -1.73
CA ASN A 43 8.04 -4.15 -0.50
C ASN A 43 7.14 -4.44 0.72
N PRO A 44 7.46 -5.44 1.58
CA PRO A 44 6.62 -5.81 2.72
C PRO A 44 6.51 -4.70 3.78
N GLY A 45 7.58 -3.93 3.99
CA GLY A 45 7.54 -2.75 4.86
C GLY A 45 6.57 -1.69 4.35
N CYS A 46 6.58 -1.43 3.04
CA CYS A 46 5.59 -0.54 2.41
C CYS A 46 4.17 -1.08 2.53
N LEU A 47 3.94 -2.38 2.29
CA LEU A 47 2.62 -3.01 2.45
C LEU A 47 2.07 -2.77 3.86
N MET A 48 2.86 -3.10 4.88
CA MET A 48 2.46 -2.96 6.28
C MET A 48 2.24 -1.51 6.68
N GLN A 49 3.17 -0.61 6.34
CA GLN A 49 3.15 0.79 6.74
C GLN A 49 2.02 1.57 6.06
N ILE A 50 1.86 1.42 4.74
CA ILE A 50 0.77 2.06 4.00
C ILE A 50 -0.57 1.46 4.44
N GLY A 51 -0.66 0.14 4.57
CA GLY A 51 -1.87 -0.53 5.05
C GLY A 51 -2.29 -0.06 6.44
N ALA A 52 -1.34 0.12 7.37
CA ALA A 52 -1.61 0.69 8.69
C ALA A 52 -2.07 2.15 8.62
N GLY A 53 -1.42 2.97 7.77
CA GLY A 53 -1.82 4.36 7.54
C GLY A 53 -3.24 4.50 7.00
N MET A 54 -3.59 3.72 5.98
CA MET A 54 -4.94 3.71 5.39
C MET A 54 -5.99 3.28 6.41
N ARG A 55 -5.74 2.24 7.21
CA ARG A 55 -6.65 1.82 8.28
C ARG A 55 -6.86 2.91 9.32
N ARG A 56 -5.80 3.61 9.74
CA ARG A 56 -5.89 4.73 10.70
C ARG A 56 -6.68 5.92 10.15
N ALA A 57 -6.59 6.17 8.85
CA ALA A 57 -7.34 7.22 8.17
C ALA A 57 -8.76 6.80 7.75
N GLY A 58 -9.20 5.58 8.05
CA GLY A 58 -10.57 5.10 7.74
C GLY A 58 -10.79 4.74 6.26
N LEU A 59 -9.73 4.58 5.48
CA LEU A 59 -9.83 4.23 4.05
C LEU A 59 -10.17 2.74 3.89
N THR A 60 -10.99 2.43 2.88
CA THR A 60 -11.36 1.05 2.50
C THR A 60 -10.42 0.42 1.47
N ALA A 61 -9.46 1.20 0.96
CA ALA A 61 -8.46 0.71 0.03
C ALA A 61 -7.55 -0.35 0.68
N ARG A 62 -7.07 -1.30 -0.12
CA ARG A 62 -6.19 -2.39 0.35
C ARG A 62 -4.82 -2.32 -0.31
N THR A 63 -3.78 -2.56 0.46
CA THR A 63 -2.45 -2.82 -0.10
C THR A 63 -2.39 -4.25 -0.64
N VAL A 64 -1.74 -4.44 -1.79
CA VAL A 64 -1.54 -5.77 -2.42
C VAL A 64 -0.13 -5.91 -2.97
N HIS A 65 0.42 -7.12 -2.93
CA HIS A 65 1.65 -7.43 -3.64
C HIS A 65 1.37 -7.58 -5.14
N PRO A 66 2.23 -7.10 -6.06
CA PRO A 66 2.03 -7.25 -7.50
C PRO A 66 1.82 -8.70 -7.97
N VAL A 67 2.42 -9.68 -7.27
CA VAL A 67 2.20 -11.12 -7.55
C VAL A 67 0.75 -11.53 -7.32
N GLU A 68 0.04 -10.97 -6.34
CA GLU A 68 -1.39 -11.25 -6.13
C GLU A 68 -2.24 -10.75 -7.31
N LEU A 69 -1.83 -9.64 -7.93
CA LEU A 69 -2.50 -9.12 -9.12
C LEU A 69 -2.26 -10.00 -10.34
N LEU A 70 -1.03 -10.52 -10.49
CA LEU A 70 -0.69 -11.46 -11.56
C LEU A 70 -1.45 -12.78 -11.39
N ASP A 71 -1.50 -13.32 -10.16
CA ASP A 71 -2.24 -14.53 -9.83
C ASP A 71 -3.73 -14.38 -10.17
N ALA A 72 -4.36 -13.28 -9.71
CA ALA A 72 -5.76 -12.99 -10.03
C ALA A 72 -6.01 -12.86 -11.55
N SER A 73 -5.08 -12.24 -12.28
CA SER A 73 -5.15 -12.09 -13.74
C SER A 73 -5.08 -13.45 -14.45
N TYR A 74 -4.15 -14.32 -14.05
CA TYR A 74 -4.01 -15.65 -14.63
C TYR A 74 -5.20 -16.56 -14.30
N ALA A 75 -5.72 -16.51 -13.08
CA ALA A 75 -6.92 -17.24 -12.68
C ALA A 75 -8.15 -16.80 -13.50
N ALA A 76 -8.32 -15.49 -13.70
CA ALA A 76 -9.41 -14.96 -14.52
C ALA A 76 -9.28 -15.39 -15.99
N ALA A 77 -8.06 -15.35 -16.56
CA ALA A 77 -7.81 -15.79 -17.94
C ALA A 77 -8.06 -17.28 -18.13
N ALA A 78 -7.68 -18.12 -17.16
CA ALA A 78 -7.95 -19.56 -17.21
C ALA A 78 -9.45 -19.85 -17.20
N LYS A 79 -10.22 -19.17 -16.34
CA LYS A 79 -11.69 -19.32 -16.28
C LYS A 79 -12.38 -18.88 -17.58
N ALA A 80 -11.90 -17.84 -18.24
CA ALA A 80 -12.47 -17.35 -19.49
C ALA A 80 -12.21 -18.28 -20.71
N ARG A 81 -11.22 -19.18 -20.59
CA ARG A 81 -10.87 -20.15 -21.64
C ARG A 81 -11.53 -21.51 -21.46
N ALA A 82 -12.14 -21.76 -20.30
CA ALA A 82 -12.92 -22.95 -20.00
C ALA A 82 -14.38 -22.75 -20.42
#